data_AF-A0A1V6I3H1-F1
#
_entry.id   AF-A0A1V6I3H1-F1
#
_cell.length_a   1.000
_cell.length_b   1.000
_cell.length_c   1.000
_cell.angle_alpha   90.00
_cell.angle_beta   90.00
_cell.angle_gamma   90.00
#
_symmetry.space_group_name_H-M   'P 1'
#
loop_
_entity.id
_entity.type
_entity.pdbx_description
1 polymer ?
#
loop_
_entity_poly.entity_id
_entity_poly.type
_entity_poly.pdbx_seq_one_letter_code
_entity_poly.pdbx_strand_id
1 'polypeptide(L)'
;MKKVLLFAISAVIIFGLTSCNKKAENLADLKKKYDGKEFADCDKYIEAAKEIIDIYIATVEKAAKGDENAKKEFEEFDAFMEQFDKQQEKFENECPEKLEALEEEISKKMEALLPQLMTLMFGEMDLGDDFSWDETEDVDVESEEVLTDVPEEEVVE
;
A
#
# COMPACT_ATOMS: atom_id res chain seq x y z
N MET A 1 52.28 -11.19 25.35
CA MET A 1 51.25 -12.06 24.73
C MET A 1 50.15 -12.28 25.77
N LYS A 2 48.84 -12.23 25.48
CA LYS A 2 48.13 -11.89 24.24
C LYS A 2 47.13 -10.75 24.54
N LYS A 3 46.91 -9.83 23.60
CA LYS A 3 45.65 -9.04 23.54
C LYS A 3 44.77 -9.71 22.50
N VAL A 4 43.58 -10.18 22.87
CA VAL A 4 42.49 -10.44 21.91
C VAL A 4 41.17 -10.11 22.60
N LEU A 5 40.64 -8.91 22.36
CA LEU A 5 39.23 -8.63 22.57
C LEU A 5 38.50 -9.08 21.30
N LEU A 6 37.87 -10.25 21.34
CA LEU A 6 36.97 -10.65 20.26
C LEU A 6 35.62 -9.98 20.51
N PHE A 7 35.36 -8.87 19.81
CA PHE A 7 34.00 -8.41 19.59
C PHE A 7 33.27 -9.50 18.80
N ALA A 8 32.41 -10.26 19.48
CA ALA A 8 31.46 -11.15 18.84
C ALA A 8 30.34 -10.30 18.22
N ILE A 9 30.65 -9.67 17.08
CA ILE A 9 29.62 -9.10 16.20
C ILE A 9 28.83 -10.29 15.69
N SER A 10 27.67 -10.52 16.29
CA SER A 10 26.70 -11.51 15.82
C SER A 10 26.23 -11.08 14.44
N ALA A 11 26.81 -11.70 13.41
CA ALA A 11 26.45 -11.42 12.03
C ALA A 11 24.95 -11.70 11.85
N VAL A 12 24.17 -10.64 11.62
CA VAL A 12 22.76 -10.75 11.23
C VAL A 12 22.73 -11.60 9.97
N ILE A 13 21.89 -12.64 9.99
CA ILE A 13 22.00 -13.74 9.04
C ILE A 13 21.48 -13.26 7.68
N ILE A 14 22.40 -12.93 6.77
CA ILE A 14 22.07 -12.68 5.36
C ILE A 14 21.66 -14.02 4.73
N PHE A 15 20.41 -14.42 4.93
CA PHE A 15 19.77 -15.58 4.29
C PHE A 15 19.36 -15.28 2.84
N GLY A 16 20.07 -14.38 2.17
CA GLY A 16 20.01 -14.18 0.73
C GLY A 16 20.71 -15.34 0.00
N LEU A 17 20.32 -15.56 -1.25
CA LEU A 17 20.69 -16.71 -2.09
C LEU A 17 20.09 -18.03 -1.52
N THR A 18 19.06 -18.65 -2.11
CA THR A 18 18.71 -18.70 -3.54
C THR A 18 17.19 -18.71 -3.78
N SER A 19 16.54 -17.54 -3.78
CA SER A 19 15.18 -17.46 -4.35
C SER A 19 15.28 -17.59 -5.88
N CYS A 20 14.38 -18.37 -6.49
CA CYS A 20 14.39 -18.57 -7.94
C CYS A 20 13.91 -17.30 -8.64
N ASN A 21 14.61 -16.87 -9.70
CA ASN A 21 14.39 -15.57 -10.36
C ASN A 21 13.14 -15.56 -11.29
N LYS A 22 12.03 -16.13 -10.81
CA LYS A 22 10.71 -16.06 -11.44
C LYS A 22 10.05 -14.73 -11.10
N LYS A 23 9.17 -14.24 -11.97
CA LYS A 23 8.17 -13.24 -11.57
C LYS A 23 7.23 -13.86 -10.52
N ALA A 24 6.70 -13.07 -9.61
CA ALA A 24 5.58 -13.47 -8.77
C ALA A 24 4.32 -13.65 -9.64
N GLU A 25 3.36 -14.45 -9.18
CA GLU A 25 2.11 -14.73 -9.91
C GLU A 25 0.85 -14.42 -9.05
N ASN A 26 1.06 -14.10 -7.77
CA ASN A 26 0.08 -13.98 -6.69
C ASN A 26 0.73 -13.29 -5.47
N LEU A 27 -0.08 -12.83 -4.50
CA LEU A 27 0.38 -12.19 -3.26
C LEU A 27 1.27 -13.11 -2.41
N ALA A 28 0.98 -14.41 -2.36
CA ALA A 28 1.77 -15.34 -1.58
C ALA A 28 3.21 -15.48 -2.12
N ASP A 29 3.47 -15.23 -3.40
CA ASP A 29 4.83 -15.18 -3.97
C ASP A 29 5.51 -13.81 -3.77
N LEU A 30 4.76 -12.71 -3.66
CA LEU A 30 5.31 -11.43 -3.19
C LEU A 30 5.76 -11.53 -1.73
N LYS A 31 4.91 -12.07 -0.84
CA LYS A 31 5.24 -12.30 0.57
C LYS A 31 6.53 -13.13 0.70
N LYS A 32 6.68 -14.24 -0.05
CA LYS A 32 7.93 -15.04 -0.10
C LYS A 32 9.19 -14.30 -0.61
N LYS A 33 9.05 -13.17 -1.33
CA LYS A 33 10.15 -12.39 -1.92
C LYS A 33 10.54 -11.14 -1.13
N TYR A 34 9.57 -10.55 -0.42
CA TYR A 34 9.60 -9.16 0.04
C TYR A 34 9.12 -8.96 1.48
N ASP A 35 8.49 -9.95 2.12
CA ASP A 35 8.05 -9.83 3.51
C ASP A 35 9.24 -9.67 4.48
N GLY A 36 9.17 -8.66 5.35
CA GLY A 36 10.23 -8.26 6.29
C GLY A 36 11.49 -7.71 5.63
N LYS A 37 11.45 -7.27 4.36
CA LYS A 37 12.65 -6.94 3.57
C LYS A 37 12.96 -5.45 3.52
N GLU A 38 14.15 -5.09 3.98
CA GLU A 38 14.77 -3.79 3.70
C GLU A 38 15.45 -3.79 2.31
N PHE A 39 15.25 -2.71 1.54
CA PHE A 39 15.87 -2.49 0.24
C PHE A 39 17.16 -1.67 0.37
N ALA A 40 18.19 -2.07 -0.37
CA ALA A 40 19.52 -1.45 -0.27
C ALA A 40 19.63 -0.07 -0.94
N ASP A 41 18.78 0.20 -1.94
CA ASP A 41 18.79 1.39 -2.78
C ASP A 41 17.43 1.58 -3.47
N CYS A 42 17.19 2.79 -3.99
CA CYS A 42 15.96 3.15 -4.68
C CYS A 42 15.67 2.29 -5.92
N ASP A 43 16.70 1.85 -6.67
CA ASP A 43 16.47 1.08 -7.89
C ASP A 43 15.98 -0.34 -7.55
N LYS A 44 16.46 -0.94 -6.44
CA LYS A 44 15.90 -2.19 -5.90
C LYS A 44 14.49 -2.02 -5.32
N TYR A 45 14.18 -0.87 -4.72
CA TYR A 45 12.84 -0.55 -4.23
C TYR A 45 11.85 -0.41 -5.40
N ILE A 46 12.18 0.40 -6.40
CA ILE A 46 11.34 0.68 -7.58
C ILE A 46 11.12 -0.60 -8.41
N GLU A 47 12.14 -1.44 -8.59
CA GLU A 47 11.98 -2.77 -9.22
C GLU A 47 10.93 -3.64 -8.50
N ALA A 48 10.92 -3.61 -7.17
CA ALA A 48 9.98 -4.38 -6.37
C ALA A 48 8.59 -3.76 -6.35
N ALA A 49 8.47 -2.44 -6.20
CA ALA A 49 7.20 -1.73 -6.25
C ALA A 49 6.48 -1.98 -7.60
N LYS A 50 7.22 -1.95 -8.72
CA LYS A 50 6.65 -2.30 -10.04
C LYS A 50 6.19 -3.77 -10.12
N GLU A 51 6.90 -4.72 -9.50
CA GLU A 51 6.42 -6.11 -9.43
C GLU A 51 5.19 -6.26 -8.50
N ILE A 52 5.16 -5.57 -7.36
CA ILE A 52 4.04 -5.59 -6.40
C ILE A 52 2.78 -5.04 -7.06
N ILE A 53 2.87 -3.87 -7.69
CA ILE A 53 1.75 -3.20 -8.37
C ILE A 53 1.26 -4.03 -9.57
N ASP A 54 2.15 -4.59 -10.40
CA ASP A 54 1.75 -5.48 -11.50
C ASP A 54 0.90 -6.69 -11.03
N ILE A 55 1.15 -7.20 -9.82
CA ILE A 55 0.39 -8.32 -9.24
C ILE A 55 -0.88 -7.84 -8.53
N TYR A 56 -0.85 -6.69 -7.85
CA TYR A 56 -2.06 -6.05 -7.32
C TYR A 56 -3.08 -5.81 -8.43
N ILE A 57 -2.65 -5.22 -9.55
CA ILE A 57 -3.44 -5.02 -10.77
C ILE A 57 -4.05 -6.35 -11.24
N ALA A 58 -3.22 -7.38 -11.39
CA ALA A 58 -3.66 -8.70 -11.82
C ALA A 58 -4.56 -9.42 -10.80
N THR A 59 -4.56 -9.01 -9.52
CA THR A 59 -5.43 -9.54 -8.47
C THR A 59 -6.77 -8.82 -8.46
N VAL A 60 -6.82 -7.48 -8.53
CA VAL A 60 -8.07 -6.72 -8.72
C VAL A 60 -8.80 -7.18 -9.98
N GLU A 61 -8.07 -7.34 -11.10
CA GLU A 61 -8.62 -7.85 -12.35
C GLU A 61 -9.27 -9.24 -12.24
N LYS A 62 -8.79 -10.12 -11.36
CA LYS A 62 -9.41 -11.44 -11.12
C LYS A 62 -10.57 -11.33 -10.14
N ALA A 63 -10.41 -10.54 -9.08
CA ALA A 63 -11.38 -10.36 -8.01
C ALA A 63 -12.69 -9.72 -8.54
N ALA A 64 -12.57 -8.68 -9.38
CA ALA A 64 -13.70 -8.05 -10.09
C ALA A 64 -14.38 -8.98 -11.11
N LYS A 65 -13.65 -9.99 -11.64
CA LYS A 65 -14.21 -11.07 -12.46
C LYS A 65 -14.80 -12.23 -11.64
N GLY A 66 -14.86 -12.11 -10.31
CA GLY A 66 -15.48 -13.07 -9.40
C GLY A 66 -14.55 -14.17 -8.85
N ASP A 67 -13.22 -14.01 -8.93
CA ASP A 67 -12.29 -14.98 -8.32
C ASP A 67 -12.22 -14.79 -6.79
N GLU A 68 -12.83 -15.75 -6.07
CA GLU A 68 -12.92 -15.79 -4.61
C GLU A 68 -11.58 -16.00 -3.87
N ASN A 69 -10.50 -16.35 -4.57
CA ASN A 69 -9.15 -16.34 -4.00
C ASN A 69 -8.51 -14.97 -4.20
N ALA A 70 -8.67 -14.38 -5.38
CA ALA A 70 -8.15 -13.04 -5.66
C ALA A 70 -8.80 -11.95 -4.78
N LYS A 71 -10.09 -12.10 -4.42
CA LYS A 71 -10.74 -11.24 -3.41
C LYS A 71 -10.02 -11.28 -2.06
N LYS A 72 -9.64 -12.47 -1.58
CA LYS A 72 -8.90 -12.64 -0.32
C LYS A 72 -7.46 -12.14 -0.43
N GLU A 73 -6.81 -12.34 -1.57
CA GLU A 73 -5.50 -11.72 -1.82
C GLU A 73 -5.60 -10.19 -1.84
N PHE A 74 -6.69 -9.61 -2.35
CA PHE A 74 -6.94 -8.16 -2.28
C PHE A 74 -7.14 -7.68 -0.84
N GLU A 75 -7.97 -8.36 -0.04
CA GLU A 75 -8.16 -8.08 1.40
C GLU A 75 -6.83 -8.18 2.20
N GLU A 76 -5.90 -9.05 1.77
CA GLU A 76 -4.58 -9.22 2.37
C GLU A 76 -3.47 -8.31 1.80
N PHE A 77 -3.75 -7.52 0.76
CA PHE A 77 -2.74 -6.76 0.02
C PHE A 77 -2.33 -5.46 0.74
N ASP A 78 -3.29 -4.80 1.38
CA ASP A 78 -3.11 -3.53 2.10
C ASP A 78 -2.07 -3.67 3.23
N ALA A 79 -2.33 -4.56 4.19
CA ALA A 79 -1.40 -4.90 5.28
C ALA A 79 -0.09 -5.59 4.80
N PHE A 80 0.03 -5.92 3.51
CA PHE A 80 1.31 -6.30 2.91
C PHE A 80 2.09 -5.09 2.37
N MET A 81 1.42 -4.01 1.96
CA MET A 81 2.06 -2.76 1.53
C MET A 81 2.52 -1.90 2.72
N GLU A 82 1.74 -1.79 3.81
CA GLU A 82 2.05 -1.02 5.04
C GLU A 82 3.48 -1.24 5.59
N GLN A 83 4.06 -2.43 5.37
CA GLN A 83 5.42 -2.72 5.86
C GLN A 83 6.52 -1.92 5.14
N PHE A 84 6.20 -1.30 4.00
CA PHE A 84 7.14 -0.55 3.17
C PHE A 84 7.09 0.96 3.37
N ASP A 85 6.09 1.52 4.07
CA ASP A 85 5.87 2.96 4.26
C ASP A 85 7.12 3.72 4.72
N LYS A 86 7.84 3.17 5.72
CA LYS A 86 9.09 3.76 6.25
C LYS A 86 10.27 3.71 5.28
N GLN A 87 10.18 2.83 4.28
CA GLN A 87 11.14 2.77 3.19
C GLN A 87 10.72 3.73 2.06
N GLN A 88 9.42 3.89 1.82
CA GLN A 88 8.90 4.94 0.95
C GLN A 88 9.30 6.33 1.47
N GLU A 89 8.96 6.71 2.70
CA GLU A 89 9.35 7.98 3.35
C GLU A 89 10.87 8.24 3.21
N LYS A 90 11.68 7.20 3.44
CA LYS A 90 13.14 7.25 3.28
C LYS A 90 13.55 7.51 1.82
N PHE A 91 12.95 6.84 0.85
CA PHE A 91 13.32 6.96 -0.56
C PHE A 91 12.72 8.21 -1.24
N GLU A 92 11.60 8.75 -0.76
CA GLU A 92 11.10 10.09 -1.12
C GLU A 92 12.14 11.17 -0.81
N ASN A 93 12.85 11.01 0.32
CA ASN A 93 13.94 11.91 0.70
C ASN A 93 15.28 11.61 -0.03
N GLU A 94 15.55 10.36 -0.42
CA GLU A 94 16.82 9.98 -1.09
C GLU A 94 16.80 10.11 -2.62
N CYS A 95 15.63 10.03 -3.27
CA CYS A 95 15.52 9.97 -4.74
C CYS A 95 14.14 10.43 -5.29
N PRO A 96 13.63 11.62 -4.92
CA PRO A 96 12.26 12.06 -5.20
C PRO A 96 11.89 11.99 -6.70
N GLU A 97 12.74 12.48 -7.61
CA GLU A 97 12.50 12.44 -9.07
C GLU A 97 12.25 11.02 -9.63
N LYS A 98 12.71 9.97 -8.93
CA LYS A 98 12.47 8.58 -9.33
C LYS A 98 11.19 7.98 -8.76
N LEU A 99 10.70 8.51 -7.63
CA LEU A 99 9.43 8.09 -7.02
C LEU A 99 8.26 8.88 -7.61
N GLU A 100 8.40 10.19 -7.85
CA GLU A 100 7.45 11.00 -8.64
C GLU A 100 7.17 10.33 -10.01
N ALA A 101 8.22 9.88 -10.71
CA ALA A 101 8.11 9.16 -11.97
C ALA A 101 7.60 7.70 -11.84
N LEU A 102 7.56 7.12 -10.63
CA LEU A 102 6.93 5.84 -10.33
C LEU A 102 5.44 6.03 -9.99
N GLU A 103 5.12 7.01 -9.15
CA GLU A 103 3.77 7.44 -8.79
C GLU A 103 2.99 7.87 -10.04
N GLU A 104 3.60 8.64 -10.94
CA GLU A 104 3.05 8.94 -12.26
C GLU A 104 2.75 7.69 -13.11
N GLU A 105 3.51 6.59 -12.94
CA GLU A 105 3.26 5.32 -13.64
C GLU A 105 2.21 4.46 -12.93
N ILE A 106 2.11 4.57 -11.60
CA ILE A 106 1.13 3.85 -10.77
C ILE A 106 -0.25 4.49 -10.91
N SER A 107 -0.36 5.82 -10.73
CA SER A 107 -1.61 6.58 -10.84
C SER A 107 -2.33 6.28 -12.16
N LYS A 108 -1.62 6.39 -13.30
CA LYS A 108 -2.18 6.07 -14.63
C LYS A 108 -2.64 4.61 -14.81
N LYS A 109 -2.14 3.66 -13.99
CA LYS A 109 -2.65 2.27 -13.94
C LYS A 109 -3.84 2.14 -12.99
N MET A 110 -3.85 2.90 -11.88
CA MET A 110 -4.95 2.92 -10.92
C MET A 110 -6.19 3.64 -11.47
N GLU A 111 -6.06 4.75 -12.20
CA GLU A 111 -7.14 5.40 -12.96
C GLU A 111 -7.88 4.39 -13.85
N ALA A 112 -7.12 3.60 -14.63
CA ALA A 112 -7.67 2.57 -15.53
C ALA A 112 -8.28 1.37 -14.78
N LEU A 113 -7.97 1.19 -13.50
CA LEU A 113 -8.55 0.19 -12.60
C LEU A 113 -9.69 0.71 -11.75
N LEU A 114 -9.84 2.03 -11.58
CA LEU A 114 -10.74 2.63 -10.61
C LEU A 114 -12.19 2.11 -10.71
N PRO A 115 -12.79 1.91 -11.91
CA PRO A 115 -14.11 1.27 -12.01
C PRO A 115 -14.17 -0.17 -11.47
N GLN A 116 -13.09 -0.94 -11.63
CA GLN A 116 -12.98 -2.30 -11.08
C GLN A 116 -12.75 -2.28 -9.57
N LEU A 117 -11.98 -1.32 -9.04
CA LEU A 117 -11.80 -1.10 -7.61
C LEU A 117 -13.11 -0.68 -6.93
N MET A 118 -13.86 0.25 -7.52
CA MET A 118 -15.18 0.67 -7.01
C MET A 118 -16.16 -0.50 -6.98
N THR A 119 -16.24 -1.28 -8.06
CA THR A 119 -17.06 -2.50 -8.13
C THR A 119 -16.65 -3.53 -7.07
N LEU A 120 -15.37 -3.58 -6.68
CA LEU A 120 -14.86 -4.53 -5.70
C LEU A 120 -15.14 -4.09 -4.26
N MET A 121 -14.95 -2.80 -3.94
CA MET A 121 -15.11 -2.25 -2.59
C MET A 121 -16.58 -1.97 -2.24
N PHE A 122 -17.37 -1.53 -3.21
CA PHE A 122 -18.77 -1.11 -3.02
C PHE A 122 -19.79 -2.05 -3.68
N GLY A 123 -19.35 -3.04 -4.45
CA GLY A 123 -20.23 -3.96 -5.18
C GLY A 123 -20.95 -3.30 -6.35
N GLU A 124 -22.12 -3.81 -6.72
CA GLU A 124 -23.02 -3.19 -7.71
C GLU A 124 -23.82 -2.01 -7.11
N MET A 125 -23.19 -1.19 -6.26
CA MET A 125 -23.78 0.10 -5.84
C MET A 125 -23.60 1.13 -6.95
N ASP A 126 -24.70 1.78 -7.33
CA ASP A 126 -24.78 2.81 -8.38
C ASP A 126 -24.17 4.13 -7.89
N LEU A 127 -22.84 4.13 -7.73
CA LEU A 127 -22.02 5.33 -7.60
C LEU A 127 -21.96 6.00 -8.98
N GLY A 128 -22.94 6.86 -9.25
CA GLY A 128 -23.05 7.58 -10.53
C GLY A 128 -21.86 8.52 -10.81
N ASP A 129 -21.89 9.16 -11.99
CA ASP A 129 -20.80 10.01 -12.56
C ASP A 129 -20.29 11.17 -11.66
N ASP A 130 -20.88 11.40 -10.48
CA ASP A 130 -20.45 12.39 -9.47
C ASP A 130 -19.33 11.87 -8.54
N PHE A 131 -18.96 10.58 -8.58
CA PHE A 131 -17.81 10.08 -7.80
C PHE A 131 -16.48 10.42 -8.49
N SER A 132 -16.04 11.66 -8.33
CA SER A 132 -14.64 12.04 -8.57
C SER A 132 -13.79 11.64 -7.36
N TRP A 133 -12.79 10.77 -7.57
CA TRP A 133 -11.64 10.69 -6.67
C TRP A 133 -10.80 11.96 -6.88
N ASP A 134 -11.12 13.02 -6.15
CA ASP A 134 -10.33 14.25 -6.16
C ASP A 134 -9.03 13.98 -5.38
N GLU A 135 -7.87 14.28 -5.96
CA GLU A 135 -6.56 13.87 -5.43
C GLU A 135 -6.11 14.69 -4.20
N THR A 136 -7.03 15.47 -3.61
CA THR A 136 -6.79 16.43 -2.53
C THR A 136 -7.79 16.26 -1.37
N GLU A 137 -7.89 15.05 -0.81
CA GLU A 137 -8.30 14.93 0.59
C GLU A 137 -7.13 15.34 1.51
N ASP A 138 -6.90 16.66 1.60
CA ASP A 138 -6.26 17.25 2.78
C ASP A 138 -7.17 16.91 3.98
N VAL A 139 -6.77 15.92 4.77
CA VAL A 139 -7.55 15.41 5.91
C VAL A 139 -7.46 16.38 7.10
N ASP A 140 -8.15 17.52 6.97
CA ASP A 140 -8.21 18.61 7.94
C ASP A 140 -9.15 18.24 9.10
N VAL A 141 -8.60 17.53 10.10
CA VAL A 141 -9.34 17.07 11.29
C VAL A 141 -9.52 18.20 12.32
N GLU A 142 -10.23 19.26 11.92
CA GLU A 142 -10.78 20.27 12.85
C GLU A 142 -12.22 19.91 13.22
N SER A 143 -12.36 18.90 14.10
CA SER A 143 -13.64 18.50 14.68
C SER A 143 -14.10 19.47 15.78
N GLU A 144 -14.45 20.71 15.41
CA GLU A 144 -15.00 21.67 16.38
C GLU A 144 -16.47 21.32 16.72
N GLU A 145 -16.68 20.77 17.92
CA GLU A 145 -17.98 20.31 18.41
C GLU A 145 -18.95 21.49 18.65
N VAL A 146 -19.75 21.85 17.64
CA VAL A 146 -20.86 22.80 17.80
C VAL A 146 -22.01 22.16 18.58
N LEU A 147 -21.84 22.10 19.91
CA LEU A 147 -22.90 21.76 20.87
C LEU A 147 -24.01 22.83 20.82
N THR A 148 -25.05 22.56 20.03
CA THR A 148 -26.29 23.34 20.09
C THR A 148 -27.06 22.98 21.35
N ASP A 149 -26.90 23.78 22.41
CA ASP A 149 -27.73 23.73 23.61
C ASP A 149 -29.22 23.85 23.22
N VAL A 150 -30.01 22.81 23.52
CA VAL A 150 -31.47 22.78 23.32
C VAL A 150 -32.15 22.92 24.69
N PRO A 151 -32.66 24.12 25.04
CA PRO A 151 -33.56 24.25 26.18
C PRO A 151 -34.98 23.80 25.79
N GLU A 152 -35.42 22.68 26.34
CA GLU A 152 -36.83 22.27 26.32
C GLU A 152 -37.70 23.13 27.28
N GLU A 153 -39.02 22.91 27.23
CA GLU A 153 -40.19 23.52 27.91
C GLU A 153 -40.02 23.96 29.40
N GLU A 154 -40.91 24.73 30.05
CA GLU A 154 -42.29 25.24 29.80
C GLU A 154 -42.35 26.74 30.25
N VAL A 155 -43.42 27.51 30.54
CA VAL A 155 -44.89 27.40 30.80
C VAL A 155 -45.56 28.65 30.18
N VAL A 156 -46.90 28.74 30.09
CA VAL A 156 -47.65 30.01 29.93
C VAL A 156 -48.67 30.20 31.06
N GLU A 157 -48.72 31.40 31.66
CA GLU A 157 -49.81 31.89 32.55
C GLU A 157 -50.54 33.10 31.93
#